data_AF-A0A496T1Z1-F1
#
_entry.id   AF-A0A496T1Z1-F1
#
_cell.length_a   1.000
_cell.length_b   1.000
_cell.length_c   1.000
_cell.angle_alpha   90.00
_cell.angle_beta   90.00
_cell.angle_gamma   90.00
#
_symmetry.space_group_name_H-M   'P 1'
#
loop_
_entity.id
_entity.type
_entity.pdbx_description
1 polymer ?
#
loop_
_entity_poly.entity_id
_entity_poly.type
_entity_poly.pdbx_seq_one_letter_code
_entity_poly.pdbx_strand_id
1 'polypeptide(L)'
;MRCTDREIATLLPWYITHTLSKEEEEKIRKHLAECPKCAKDLEEMRWLSAELEKYGKELFWEHIPSELLVIYSEAKDELHTEDLLRIEKHLESCQNCKRELQLLEKVNQSLKPAREISLLEIIGQRLRGIFPKLLTKPALAYIIILLLLYPAWLGIFQLRKMQEPRVAQANYELIQFDTRSGAKVENEIKIPPQTEVFSLSFSIPILAAENIRYDVEILDARNRRVWQKRDIKSLDEYGTFLLICHSRFFPKGNYTLKVEEVNTKDGQVQEEFVFSFEVIKE
;
A
#
# COMPACT_ATOMS: atom_id res chain seq x y z
N MET A 1 36.59 -18.69 -25.95
CA MET A 1 35.39 -19.30 -26.56
C MET A 1 34.23 -18.31 -26.45
N ARG A 2 33.48 -18.10 -27.53
CA ARG A 2 32.31 -17.19 -27.51
C ARG A 2 31.09 -18.00 -27.06
N CYS A 3 30.36 -17.51 -26.06
CA CYS A 3 29.04 -18.06 -25.74
C CYS A 3 28.09 -17.76 -26.89
N THR A 4 27.38 -18.79 -27.37
CA THR A 4 26.39 -18.70 -28.45
C THR A 4 25.02 -18.26 -27.93
N ASP A 5 24.70 -18.51 -26.65
CA ASP A 5 23.43 -18.13 -26.03
C ASP A 5 23.50 -16.76 -25.35
N ARG A 6 23.24 -15.72 -26.13
CA ARG A 6 23.16 -14.34 -25.63
C ARG A 6 22.06 -14.15 -24.58
N GLU A 7 20.98 -14.91 -24.70
CA GLU A 7 19.84 -14.87 -23.77
C GLU A 7 20.23 -15.31 -22.35
N ILE A 8 21.06 -16.34 -22.21
CA ILE A 8 21.56 -16.77 -20.89
C ILE A 8 22.46 -15.72 -20.26
N ALA A 9 23.34 -15.10 -21.07
CA ALA A 9 24.23 -14.05 -20.58
C ALA A 9 23.47 -12.82 -20.03
N THR A 10 22.31 -12.49 -20.61
CA THR A 10 21.45 -11.39 -20.11
C THR A 10 20.72 -11.71 -18.82
N LEU A 11 20.56 -12.99 -18.48
CA LEU A 11 19.84 -13.44 -17.29
C LEU A 11 20.77 -13.66 -16.08
N LEU A 12 22.09 -13.64 -16.25
CA LEU A 12 23.05 -13.84 -15.16
C LEU A 12 22.89 -12.85 -13.98
N PRO A 13 22.64 -11.54 -14.18
CA PRO A 13 22.42 -10.62 -13.06
C PRO A 13 21.19 -10.98 -12.23
N TRP A 14 20.10 -11.37 -12.89
CA TRP A 14 18.85 -11.78 -12.24
C TRP A 14 18.97 -13.11 -11.49
N TYR A 15 19.85 -13.98 -11.97
CA TYR A 15 20.21 -15.22 -11.29
C TYR A 15 20.97 -14.98 -9.96
N ILE A 16 21.76 -13.89 -9.86
CA ILE A 16 22.43 -13.50 -8.61
C ILE A 16 21.43 -12.99 -7.58
N THR A 17 20.41 -12.25 -8.03
CA THR A 17 19.38 -11.67 -7.13
C THR A 17 18.26 -12.63 -6.79
N HIS A 18 18.28 -13.88 -7.28
CA HIS A 18 17.25 -14.91 -7.06
C HIS A 18 15.84 -14.45 -7.44
N THR A 19 15.73 -13.65 -8.51
CA THR A 19 14.46 -13.06 -8.98
C THR A 19 13.87 -13.82 -10.17
N LEU A 20 14.53 -14.86 -10.65
CA LEU A 20 14.10 -15.66 -11.80
C LEU A 20 13.10 -16.75 -11.39
N SER A 21 12.28 -17.19 -12.35
CA SER A 21 11.41 -18.34 -12.12
C SER A 21 12.25 -19.62 -11.94
N LYS A 22 11.71 -20.62 -11.23
CA LYS A 22 12.39 -21.92 -11.00
C LYS A 22 12.80 -22.62 -12.30
N GLU A 23 12.03 -22.43 -13.37
CA GLU A 23 12.31 -23.01 -14.69
C GLU A 23 13.51 -22.33 -15.37
N GLU A 24 13.62 -21.00 -15.24
CA GLU A 24 14.73 -20.21 -15.77
C GLU A 24 16.03 -20.44 -14.98
N GLU A 25 15.94 -20.50 -13.65
CA GLU A 25 17.09 -20.85 -12.81
C GLU A 25 17.69 -22.20 -13.18
N GLU A 26 16.84 -23.22 -13.42
CA GLU A 26 17.31 -24.55 -13.82
C GLU A 26 17.98 -24.54 -15.20
N LYS A 27 17.45 -23.76 -16.16
CA LYS A 27 18.05 -23.58 -17.48
C LYS A 27 19.44 -22.94 -17.38
N ILE A 28 19.57 -21.89 -16.57
CA ILE A 28 20.84 -21.21 -16.35
C ILE A 28 21.83 -22.13 -15.65
N ARG A 29 21.40 -22.89 -14.63
CA ARG A 29 22.25 -23.84 -13.91
C ARG A 29 22.84 -24.90 -14.84
N LYS A 30 22.04 -25.43 -15.76
CA LYS A 30 22.50 -26.38 -16.79
C LYS A 30 23.51 -25.74 -17.74
N HIS A 31 23.22 -24.53 -18.22
CA HIS A 31 24.14 -23.82 -19.11
C HIS A 31 25.49 -23.48 -18.43
N LEU A 32 25.47 -23.08 -17.16
CA LEU A 32 26.68 -22.78 -16.39
C LEU A 32 27.59 -24.00 -16.20
N ALA A 33 27.03 -25.21 -16.18
CA ALA A 33 27.82 -26.44 -16.12
C ALA A 33 28.57 -26.72 -17.44
N GLU A 34 28.07 -26.22 -18.57
CA GLU A 34 28.60 -26.49 -19.91
C GLU A 34 29.41 -25.32 -20.49
N CYS A 35 29.19 -24.08 -20.00
CA CYS A 35 29.80 -22.86 -20.56
C CYS A 35 30.77 -22.18 -19.56
N PRO A 36 32.10 -22.38 -19.72
CA PRO A 36 33.12 -21.78 -18.84
C PRO A 36 33.15 -20.25 -18.86
N LYS A 37 32.71 -19.64 -19.97
CA LYS A 37 32.67 -18.17 -20.09
C LYS A 37 31.60 -17.59 -19.17
N CYS A 38 30.36 -18.09 -19.26
CA CYS A 38 29.26 -17.60 -18.43
C CYS A 38 29.47 -17.90 -16.95
N ALA A 39 30.14 -19.01 -16.62
CA ALA A 39 30.56 -19.29 -15.25
C ALA A 39 31.53 -18.23 -14.71
N LYS A 40 32.51 -17.82 -15.53
CA LYS A 40 33.46 -16.76 -15.18
C LYS A 40 32.80 -15.39 -15.07
N ASP A 41 31.96 -15.03 -16.04
CA ASP A 41 31.20 -13.76 -16.03
C ASP A 41 30.32 -13.67 -14.77
N LEU A 42 29.69 -14.78 -14.34
CA LEU A 42 28.92 -14.87 -13.11
C LEU A 42 29.78 -14.69 -11.84
N GLU A 43 30.98 -15.28 -11.81
CA GLU A 43 31.91 -15.13 -10.69
C GLU A 43 32.39 -13.67 -10.54
N GLU A 44 32.72 -13.00 -11.64
CA GLU A 44 33.09 -11.58 -11.65
C GLU A 44 31.96 -10.69 -11.14
N MET A 45 30.71 -10.95 -11.56
CA MET A 45 29.53 -10.23 -11.06
C MET A 45 29.28 -10.49 -9.57
N ARG A 46 29.45 -11.73 -9.09
CA ARG A 46 29.31 -12.08 -7.67
C ARG A 46 30.35 -11.40 -6.79
N TRP A 47 31.58 -11.30 -7.27
CA TRP A 47 32.64 -10.55 -6.58
C TRP A 47 32.27 -9.07 -6.46
N LEU A 48 31.81 -8.45 -7.55
CA LEU A 48 31.39 -7.05 -7.55
C LEU A 48 30.21 -6.79 -6.60
N SER A 49 29.19 -7.65 -6.63
CA SER A 49 28.02 -7.50 -5.74
C SER A 49 28.40 -7.65 -4.27
N ALA A 50 29.27 -8.61 -3.94
CA ALA A 50 29.76 -8.81 -2.57
C ALA A 50 30.60 -7.62 -2.09
N GLU A 51 31.43 -7.04 -2.96
CA GLU A 51 32.24 -5.86 -2.62
C GLU A 51 31.36 -4.62 -2.43
N LEU A 52 30.31 -4.45 -3.25
CA LEU A 52 29.31 -3.39 -3.10
C LEU A 52 28.47 -3.57 -1.83
N GLU A 53 28.12 -4.80 -1.45
CA GLU A 53 27.41 -5.05 -0.19
C GLU A 53 28.29 -4.70 1.03
N LYS A 54 29.59 -5.01 0.92
CA LYS A 54 30.57 -4.77 1.98
C LYS A 54 30.96 -3.30 2.13
N TYR A 55 31.21 -2.59 1.03
CA TYR A 55 31.71 -1.22 1.03
C TYR A 55 30.70 -0.18 0.56
N GLY A 56 29.66 -0.55 -0.19
CA GLY A 56 28.63 0.36 -0.67
C GLY A 56 27.85 1.00 0.46
N LYS A 57 27.64 0.27 1.56
CA LYS A 57 27.07 0.85 2.80
C LYS A 57 27.96 1.90 3.45
N GLU A 58 29.21 2.06 3.07
CA GLU A 58 30.07 3.14 3.58
C GLU A 58 30.26 4.26 2.54
N LEU A 59 30.26 3.91 1.24
CA LEU A 59 30.47 4.87 0.15
C LEU A 59 29.26 5.74 -0.20
N PHE A 60 28.03 5.29 0.04
CA PHE A 60 26.82 5.97 -0.48
C PHE A 60 26.07 6.87 0.53
N TRP A 61 26.63 7.16 1.71
CA TRP A 61 26.00 8.04 2.70
C TRP A 61 26.28 9.53 2.48
N GLU A 62 26.08 10.03 1.26
CA GLU A 62 26.02 11.49 1.06
C GLU A 62 24.76 12.08 1.73
N HIS A 63 23.67 11.31 1.78
CA HIS A 63 22.42 11.63 2.48
C HIS A 63 21.75 10.39 3.08
N ILE A 64 20.96 10.56 4.15
CA ILE A 64 20.17 9.48 4.76
C ILE A 64 19.07 9.06 3.77
N PRO A 65 18.93 7.77 3.43
CA PRO A 65 17.80 7.25 2.65
C PRO A 65 16.45 7.60 3.31
N SER A 66 15.47 8.05 2.53
CA SER A 66 14.18 8.51 3.05
C SER A 66 13.43 7.41 3.81
N GLU A 67 13.56 6.14 3.41
CA GLU A 67 12.96 4.99 4.10
C GLU A 67 13.48 4.86 5.53
N LEU A 68 14.79 5.04 5.74
CA LEU A 68 15.39 4.98 7.07
C LEU A 68 14.95 6.17 7.95
N LEU A 69 14.70 7.33 7.34
CA LEU A 69 14.22 8.50 8.07
C LEU A 69 12.76 8.33 8.53
N VAL A 70 11.93 7.66 7.73
CA VAL A 70 10.55 7.28 8.11
C VAL A 70 10.57 6.32 9.30
N ILE A 71 11.35 5.23 9.20
CA ILE A 71 11.49 4.24 10.28
C ILE A 71 12.03 4.93 11.55
N TYR A 72 13.03 5.81 11.41
CA TYR A 72 13.56 6.60 12.53
C TYR A 72 12.48 7.46 13.21
N SER A 73 11.52 8.00 12.46
CA SER A 73 10.44 8.85 12.98
C SER A 73 9.28 8.07 13.62
N GLU A 74 9.01 6.85 13.16
CA GLU A 74 7.87 6.02 13.59
C GLU A 74 8.24 5.01 14.68
N ALA A 75 9.36 4.31 14.48
CA ALA A 75 9.78 3.15 15.24
C ALA A 75 11.30 3.13 15.45
N LYS A 76 11.83 4.18 16.10
CA LYS A 76 13.28 4.32 16.39
C LYS A 76 13.88 3.07 17.03
N ASP A 77 13.11 2.35 17.85
CA ASP A 77 13.56 1.16 18.58
C ASP A 77 13.73 -0.09 17.68
N GLU A 78 13.23 -0.06 16.43
CA GLU A 78 13.39 -1.15 15.46
C GLU A 78 14.68 -1.02 14.63
N LEU A 79 15.35 0.14 14.67
CA LEU A 79 16.60 0.34 13.94
C LEU A 79 17.80 -0.31 14.66
N HIS A 80 18.73 -0.81 13.86
CA HIS A 80 20.02 -1.27 14.39
C HIS A 80 20.80 -0.12 15.02
N THR A 81 21.52 -0.40 16.11
CA THR A 81 22.28 0.60 16.87
C THR A 81 23.29 1.37 16.01
N GLU A 82 23.88 0.73 15.01
CA GLU A 82 24.83 1.36 14.08
C GLU A 82 24.15 2.41 13.19
N ASP A 83 22.96 2.09 12.67
CA ASP A 83 22.18 2.99 11.81
C ASP A 83 21.65 4.19 12.61
N LEU A 84 21.22 3.96 13.86
CA LEU A 84 20.80 5.02 14.78
C LEU A 84 21.92 6.05 14.99
N LEU A 85 23.13 5.60 15.33
CA LEU A 85 24.27 6.49 15.57
C LEU A 85 24.67 7.26 14.31
N ARG A 86 24.58 6.62 13.12
CA ARG A 86 24.87 7.27 11.84
C ARG A 86 23.83 8.33 11.48
N ILE A 87 22.56 8.02 11.64
CA ILE A 87 21.45 8.94 11.42
C ILE A 87 21.59 10.15 12.35
N GLU A 88 21.81 9.94 13.63
CA GLU A 88 22.00 11.03 14.61
C GLU A 88 23.17 11.94 14.22
N LYS A 89 24.33 11.35 13.88
CA LYS A 89 25.51 12.10 13.43
C LYS A 89 25.28 12.88 12.13
N HIS A 90 24.56 12.31 11.17
CA HIS A 90 24.22 13.00 9.92
C HIS A 90 23.19 14.12 10.17
N LEU A 91 22.20 13.87 11.02
CA LEU A 91 21.24 14.88 11.41
C LEU A 91 21.95 16.06 12.06
N GLU A 92 22.99 15.88 12.89
CA GLU A 92 23.73 17.02 13.46
C GLU A 92 24.26 18.00 12.40
N SER A 93 24.76 17.49 11.27
CA SER A 93 25.42 18.29 10.21
C SER A 93 24.48 18.72 9.08
N CYS A 94 23.41 17.99 8.78
CA CYS A 94 22.55 18.24 7.62
C CYS A 94 21.23 18.93 8.00
N GLN A 95 21.03 20.18 7.55
CA GLN A 95 19.78 20.91 7.78
C GLN A 95 18.60 20.40 6.94
N ASN A 96 18.85 19.78 5.79
CA ASN A 96 17.77 19.32 4.92
C ASN A 96 17.02 18.15 5.56
N CYS A 97 17.76 17.14 6.02
CA CYS A 97 17.20 15.97 6.71
C CYS A 97 16.53 16.36 8.05
N LYS A 98 17.01 17.39 8.75
CA LYS A 98 16.30 17.94 9.93
C LYS A 98 14.90 18.46 9.58
N ARG A 99 14.77 19.19 8.47
CA ARG A 99 13.47 19.74 8.02
C ARG A 99 12.52 18.64 7.59
N GLU A 100 13.03 17.64 6.88
CA GLU A 100 12.27 16.46 6.46
C GLU A 100 11.76 15.67 7.67
N LEU A 101 12.62 15.42 8.66
CA LEU A 101 12.23 14.78 9.91
C LEU A 101 11.11 15.55 10.64
N GLN A 102 11.21 16.88 10.72
CA GLN A 102 10.17 17.71 11.32
C GLN A 102 8.82 17.63 10.59
N LEU A 103 8.84 17.46 9.27
CA LEU A 103 7.63 17.26 8.47
C LEU A 103 7.00 15.90 8.79
N LEU A 104 7.81 14.83 8.81
CA LEU A 104 7.37 13.48 9.17
C LEU A 104 6.77 13.43 10.57
N GLU A 105 7.42 14.05 11.56
CA GLU A 105 6.91 14.13 12.93
C GLU A 105 5.54 14.85 13.01
N LYS A 106 5.36 15.94 12.26
CA LYS A 106 4.08 16.67 12.20
C LYS A 106 2.97 15.83 11.58
N VAL A 107 3.29 15.11 10.50
CA VAL A 107 2.35 14.19 9.86
C VAL A 107 1.97 13.08 10.83
N ASN A 108 2.95 12.44 11.46
CA ASN A 108 2.71 11.38 12.45
C ASN A 108 1.89 11.87 13.66
N GLN A 109 2.14 13.07 14.14
CA GLN A 109 1.32 13.69 15.20
C GLN A 109 -0.13 13.96 14.73
N SER A 110 -0.32 14.34 13.48
CA SER A 110 -1.65 14.61 12.90
C SER A 110 -2.42 13.32 12.62
N LEU A 111 -1.71 12.23 12.33
CA LEU A 111 -2.27 10.90 12.08
C LEU A 111 -2.50 10.10 13.36
N LYS A 112 -1.84 10.45 14.48
CA LYS A 112 -2.16 9.84 15.78
C LYS A 112 -3.63 10.13 16.06
N PRO A 113 -4.51 9.10 16.09
CA PRO A 113 -5.91 9.31 16.44
C PRO A 113 -5.91 10.01 17.79
N ALA A 114 -6.77 11.03 17.93
CA ALA A 114 -6.89 11.83 19.13
C ALA A 114 -6.83 10.89 20.33
N ARG A 115 -5.66 10.91 20.99
CA ARG A 115 -5.35 10.08 22.15
C ARG A 115 -6.58 10.19 23.03
N GLU A 116 -7.28 9.08 23.27
CA GLU A 116 -8.40 9.07 24.21
C GLU A 116 -7.87 9.79 25.45
N ILE A 117 -8.32 11.03 25.64
CA ILE A 117 -7.95 11.79 26.82
C ILE A 117 -8.68 11.00 27.89
N SER A 118 -7.93 10.11 28.55
CA SER A 118 -8.42 9.35 29.67
C SER A 118 -8.85 10.39 30.69
N LEU A 119 -10.15 10.68 30.74
CA LEU A 119 -10.74 11.58 31.72
C LEU A 119 -10.31 11.15 33.14
N LEU A 120 -9.99 9.87 33.32
CA LEU A 120 -9.37 9.28 34.50
C LEU A 120 -8.04 9.94 34.94
N GLU A 121 -7.19 10.41 34.02
CA GLU A 121 -5.91 11.05 34.38
C GLU A 121 -6.13 12.47 34.92
N ILE A 122 -7.06 13.23 34.32
CA ILE A 122 -7.45 14.57 34.78
C ILE A 122 -8.23 14.49 36.10
N ILE A 123 -9.10 13.48 36.23
CA ILE A 123 -9.88 13.21 37.44
C ILE A 123 -8.97 12.72 38.59
N GLY A 124 -7.96 11.89 38.28
CA GLY A 124 -7.00 11.36 39.25
C GLY A 124 -6.12 12.44 39.91
N GLN A 125 -5.69 13.45 39.15
CA GLN A 125 -4.91 14.57 39.71
C GLN A 125 -5.73 15.47 40.65
N ARG A 126 -7.04 15.65 40.40
CA ARG A 126 -7.92 16.44 41.28
C ARG A 126 -8.41 15.68 42.52
N LEU A 127 -8.56 14.36 42.44
CA LEU A 127 -9.13 13.55 43.52
C LEU A 127 -8.13 13.09 44.58
N ARG A 128 -6.82 13.17 44.31
CA ARG A 128 -5.74 12.77 45.25
C ARG A 128 -5.76 13.52 46.58
N GLY A 129 -6.34 14.73 46.64
CA GLY A 129 -6.48 15.52 47.88
C GLY A 129 -7.79 15.31 48.66
N ILE A 130 -8.83 14.74 48.04
CA ILE A 130 -10.20 14.67 48.61
C ILE A 130 -10.51 13.26 49.13
N PHE A 131 -9.91 12.23 48.54
CA PHE A 131 -10.16 10.83 48.88
C PHE A 131 -9.94 10.40 50.33
N PRO A 132 -8.89 10.83 51.07
CA PRO A 132 -8.68 10.31 52.42
C PRO A 132 -9.70 10.84 53.45
N LYS A 133 -10.43 11.92 53.16
CA LYS A 133 -11.46 12.48 54.05
C LYS A 133 -12.87 11.99 53.75
N LEU A 134 -13.14 11.56 52.50
CA LEU A 134 -14.48 11.14 52.07
C LEU A 134 -14.76 9.65 52.36
N LEU A 135 -13.70 8.83 52.45
CA LEU A 135 -13.77 7.38 52.68
C LEU A 135 -13.89 6.98 54.17
N THR A 136 -13.87 7.93 55.11
CA THR A 136 -14.00 7.66 56.56
C THR A 136 -15.45 7.47 57.00
N LYS A 137 -16.44 7.81 56.17
CA LYS A 137 -17.85 7.58 56.46
C LYS A 137 -18.35 6.36 55.69
N PRO A 138 -18.75 5.26 56.35
CA PRO A 138 -19.16 4.02 55.66
C PRO A 138 -20.35 4.24 54.73
N ALA A 139 -21.26 5.17 55.04
CA ALA A 139 -22.41 5.50 54.21
C ALA A 139 -22.05 6.03 52.80
N LEU A 140 -20.95 6.78 52.65
CA LEU A 140 -20.52 7.31 51.34
C LEU A 140 -19.87 6.23 50.47
N ALA A 141 -19.20 5.25 51.09
CA ALA A 141 -18.65 4.11 50.36
C ALA A 141 -19.77 3.28 49.70
N TYR A 142 -20.88 3.04 50.40
CA TYR A 142 -22.04 2.34 49.83
C TYR A 142 -22.68 3.11 48.67
N ILE A 143 -22.75 4.44 48.74
CA ILE A 143 -23.30 5.28 47.65
C ILE A 143 -22.41 5.21 46.40
N ILE A 144 -21.09 5.25 46.55
CA ILE A 144 -20.15 5.14 45.44
C ILE A 144 -20.23 3.75 44.80
N ILE A 145 -20.33 2.69 45.60
CA ILE A 145 -20.51 1.31 45.12
C ILE A 145 -21.83 1.19 44.32
N LEU A 146 -22.93 1.75 44.84
CA LEU A 146 -24.22 1.73 44.15
C LEU A 146 -24.17 2.51 42.81
N LEU A 147 -23.47 3.64 42.80
CA LEU A 147 -23.29 4.49 41.62
C LEU A 147 -22.37 3.85 40.57
N LEU A 148 -21.41 3.02 40.97
CA LEU A 148 -20.56 2.22 40.06
C LEU A 148 -21.27 0.96 39.55
N LEU A 149 -22.14 0.34 40.36
CA LEU A 149 -22.92 -0.83 39.95
C LEU A 149 -24.01 -0.48 38.92
N TYR A 150 -24.56 0.74 38.97
CA TYR A 150 -25.61 1.18 38.04
C TYR A 150 -25.20 1.17 36.55
N PRO A 151 -24.06 1.76 36.12
CA PRO A 151 -23.62 1.70 34.73
C PRO A 151 -23.14 0.30 34.32
N ALA A 152 -22.60 -0.50 35.25
CA ALA A 152 -22.24 -1.89 34.98
C ALA A 152 -23.47 -2.75 34.65
N TRP A 153 -24.58 -2.52 35.35
CA TRP A 153 -25.86 -3.19 35.08
C TRP A 153 -26.48 -2.76 33.74
N LEU A 154 -26.37 -1.47 33.39
CA LEU A 154 -26.87 -0.93 32.11
C LEU A 154 -26.02 -1.38 30.90
N GLY A 155 -24.70 -1.46 31.05
CA GLY A 155 -23.76 -1.86 29.99
C GLY A 155 -23.93 -3.32 29.55
N ILE A 156 -24.20 -4.23 30.49
CA ILE A 156 -24.45 -5.66 30.19
C ILE A 156 -25.75 -5.84 29.37
N PHE A 157 -26.75 -4.97 29.55
CA PHE A 157 -28.00 -5.03 28.79
C PHE A 157 -27.91 -4.38 27.40
N GLN A 158 -26.98 -3.45 27.16
CA GLN A 158 -26.84 -2.74 25.87
C GLN A 158 -25.81 -3.36 24.91
N LEU A 159 -24.83 -4.13 25.40
CA LEU A 159 -23.85 -4.84 24.53
C LEU A 159 -24.47 -5.93 23.65
N ARG A 160 -25.77 -6.23 23.81
CA ARG A 160 -26.50 -7.15 22.91
C ARG A 160 -27.01 -6.49 21.61
N LYS A 161 -26.85 -5.17 21.44
CA LYS A 161 -27.35 -4.40 20.28
C LYS A 161 -26.31 -3.63 19.48
N MET A 162 -25.02 -3.71 19.83
CA MET A 162 -23.95 -3.20 18.97
C MET A 162 -23.63 -4.24 17.90
N GLN A 163 -24.53 -4.34 16.92
CA GLN A 163 -24.19 -4.90 15.63
C GLN A 163 -23.28 -3.86 14.99
N GLU A 164 -21.97 -4.11 14.97
CA GLU A 164 -21.02 -3.33 14.18
C GLU A 164 -21.65 -3.07 12.81
N PRO A 165 -21.57 -1.85 12.23
CA PRO A 165 -21.89 -1.67 10.83
C PRO A 165 -20.88 -2.53 10.06
N ARG A 166 -21.27 -3.76 9.74
CA ARG A 166 -20.67 -4.55 8.68
C ARG A 166 -20.97 -3.78 7.41
N VAL A 167 -20.15 -2.77 7.11
CA VAL A 167 -19.98 -2.36 5.73
C VAL A 167 -19.40 -3.61 5.09
N ALA A 168 -20.24 -4.36 4.38
CA ALA A 168 -19.79 -5.44 3.52
C ALA A 168 -18.97 -4.77 2.40
N GLN A 169 -17.74 -4.36 2.72
CA GLN A 169 -16.73 -3.99 1.75
C GLN A 169 -16.38 -5.31 1.05
N ALA A 170 -17.10 -5.61 -0.01
CA ALA A 170 -16.63 -6.55 -1.00
C ALA A 170 -15.45 -5.86 -1.70
N ASN A 171 -14.24 -6.03 -1.14
CA ASN A 171 -13.02 -5.79 -1.87
C ASN A 171 -12.96 -6.88 -2.95
N TYR A 172 -13.39 -6.57 -4.17
CA TYR A 172 -13.09 -7.41 -5.31
C TYR A 172 -11.79 -6.90 -5.89
N GLU A 173 -10.81 -7.78 -5.90
CA GLU A 173 -9.59 -7.62 -6.65
C GLU A 173 -9.94 -8.01 -8.08
N LEU A 174 -10.06 -7.03 -8.99
CA LEU A 174 -10.18 -7.36 -10.40
C LEU A 174 -8.79 -7.78 -10.87
N ILE A 175 -8.66 -9.08 -11.15
CA ILE A 175 -7.41 -9.71 -11.57
C ILE A 175 -7.03 -9.21 -12.96
N GLN A 176 -5.80 -8.68 -13.03
CA GLN A 176 -4.87 -8.63 -14.16
C GLN A 176 -5.49 -8.69 -15.57
N PHE A 177 -5.59 -7.52 -16.20
CA PHE A 177 -5.80 -7.44 -17.65
C PHE A 177 -4.45 -7.59 -18.36
N ASP A 178 -4.08 -8.82 -18.70
CA ASP A 178 -2.95 -9.05 -19.60
C ASP A 178 -3.29 -8.51 -20.99
N THR A 179 -2.78 -7.31 -21.30
CA THR A 179 -2.83 -6.63 -22.60
C THR A 179 -2.12 -7.39 -23.73
N ARG A 180 -1.57 -8.58 -23.47
CA ARG A 180 -0.79 -9.38 -24.44
C ARG A 180 -1.51 -10.53 -25.11
N SER A 181 -2.76 -10.83 -24.75
CA SER A 181 -3.50 -11.90 -25.42
C SER A 181 -4.81 -11.39 -26.00
N GLY A 182 -5.04 -11.63 -27.29
CA GLY A 182 -6.36 -11.48 -27.93
C GLY A 182 -7.41 -12.47 -27.40
N ALA A 183 -7.27 -12.90 -26.14
CA ALA A 183 -8.23 -13.70 -25.41
C ALA A 183 -9.23 -12.75 -24.76
N LYS A 184 -10.48 -12.84 -25.19
CA LYS A 184 -11.62 -12.14 -24.60
C LYS A 184 -11.82 -12.69 -23.18
N VAL A 185 -11.17 -12.09 -22.18
CA VAL A 185 -11.32 -12.51 -20.78
C VAL A 185 -12.73 -12.08 -20.32
N GLU A 186 -13.63 -13.05 -20.18
CA GLU A 186 -14.96 -12.85 -19.60
C GLU A 186 -14.80 -12.73 -18.08
N ASN A 187 -14.63 -11.50 -17.59
CA ASN A 187 -14.52 -11.22 -16.16
C ASN A 187 -15.93 -11.07 -15.55
N GLU A 188 -16.33 -12.03 -14.70
CA GLU A 188 -17.58 -11.99 -13.93
C GLU A 188 -17.37 -11.28 -12.58
N ILE A 189 -18.12 -10.19 -12.35
CA ILE A 189 -18.18 -9.47 -11.07
C ILE A 189 -19.48 -9.86 -10.36
N LYS A 190 -19.37 -10.67 -9.30
CA LYS A 190 -20.50 -11.00 -8.43
C LYS A 190 -20.63 -9.94 -7.34
N ILE A 191 -21.71 -9.15 -7.39
CA ILE A 191 -22.01 -8.12 -6.40
C ILE A 191 -23.10 -8.67 -5.45
N PRO A 192 -22.77 -8.90 -4.16
CA PRO A 192 -23.76 -9.29 -3.17
C PRO A 192 -24.87 -8.23 -2.99
N PRO A 193 -26.11 -8.64 -2.67
CA PRO A 193 -27.25 -7.72 -2.62
C PRO A 193 -27.16 -6.68 -1.49
N GLN A 194 -26.27 -6.90 -0.51
CA GLN A 194 -26.05 -6.01 0.64
C GLN A 194 -24.89 -5.03 0.44
N THR A 195 -24.20 -5.08 -0.71
CA THR A 195 -23.02 -4.23 -0.99
C THR A 195 -23.45 -2.90 -1.61
N GLU A 196 -23.22 -1.79 -0.90
CA GLU A 196 -23.52 -0.44 -1.39
C GLU A 196 -22.42 0.13 -2.32
N VAL A 197 -21.16 -0.25 -2.05
CA VAL A 197 -19.96 0.29 -2.69
C VAL A 197 -19.01 -0.85 -3.02
N PHE A 198 -18.36 -0.76 -4.17
CA PHE A 198 -17.51 -1.80 -4.73
C PHE A 198 -16.32 -1.12 -5.47
N SER A 199 -15.06 -1.58 -5.30
CA SER A 199 -13.82 -1.00 -5.89
C SER A 199 -13.19 -1.74 -7.10
N LEU A 200 -13.12 -1.14 -8.29
CA LEU A 200 -12.51 -1.73 -9.51
C LEU A 200 -11.01 -1.42 -9.50
N SER A 201 -10.15 -2.43 -9.46
CA SER A 201 -8.70 -2.28 -9.64
C SER A 201 -8.30 -2.72 -11.05
N PHE A 202 -7.43 -1.97 -11.73
CA PHE A 202 -6.86 -2.37 -13.03
C PHE A 202 -5.47 -1.77 -13.22
N SER A 203 -4.64 -2.41 -14.03
CA SER A 203 -3.27 -1.97 -14.28
C SER A 203 -3.08 -1.66 -15.77
N ILE A 204 -2.46 -0.52 -16.07
CA ILE A 204 -2.10 -0.08 -17.41
C ILE A 204 -0.61 0.24 -17.40
N PRO A 205 0.20 -0.26 -18.35
CA PRO A 205 1.62 0.05 -18.39
C PRO A 205 1.83 1.55 -18.61
N ILE A 206 2.25 2.27 -17.57
CA ILE A 206 2.59 3.69 -17.69
C ILE A 206 3.94 3.80 -18.39
N LEU A 207 3.92 4.27 -19.64
CA LEU A 207 5.12 4.80 -20.27
C LEU A 207 5.41 6.15 -19.60
N ALA A 208 6.62 6.33 -19.09
CA ALA A 208 7.06 7.56 -18.42
C ALA A 208 7.14 8.74 -19.40
N ALA A 209 5.99 9.23 -19.86
CA ALA A 209 5.87 10.37 -20.74
C ALA A 209 5.27 11.54 -19.97
N GLU A 210 5.97 12.67 -20.04
CA GLU A 210 5.53 13.91 -19.42
C GLU A 210 4.28 14.44 -20.14
N ASN A 211 3.30 14.95 -19.39
CA ASN A 211 2.07 15.58 -19.90
C ASN A 211 0.99 14.59 -20.39
N ILE A 212 0.85 13.44 -19.73
CA ILE A 212 -0.25 12.50 -19.95
C ILE A 212 -1.28 12.61 -18.82
N ARG A 213 -2.57 12.57 -19.18
CA ARG A 213 -3.67 12.31 -18.24
C ARG A 213 -4.45 11.08 -18.67
N TYR A 214 -5.02 10.38 -17.71
CA TYR A 214 -5.87 9.23 -17.96
C TYR A 214 -7.33 9.58 -17.68
N ASP A 215 -8.18 9.44 -18.69
CA ASP A 215 -9.61 9.64 -18.59
C ASP A 215 -10.33 8.30 -18.67
N VAL A 216 -11.29 8.08 -17.78
CA VAL A 216 -12.01 6.81 -17.69
C VAL A 216 -13.50 7.00 -17.89
N GLU A 217 -14.07 6.12 -18.70
CA GLU A 217 -15.50 6.02 -18.95
C GLU A 217 -15.96 4.57 -18.79
N ILE A 218 -17.08 4.36 -18.10
CA ILE A 218 -17.74 3.05 -18.07
C ILE A 218 -19.02 3.14 -18.88
N LEU A 219 -19.18 2.20 -19.80
CA LEU A 219 -20.25 2.08 -20.77
C LEU A 219 -21.10 0.85 -20.43
N ASP A 220 -22.42 0.95 -20.60
CA ASP A 220 -23.31 -0.21 -20.54
C ASP A 220 -23.31 -1.00 -21.85
N ALA A 221 -23.98 -2.16 -21.88
CA ALA A 221 -24.14 -2.99 -23.08
C ALA A 221 -24.77 -2.27 -24.29
N ARG A 222 -25.40 -1.09 -24.09
CA ARG A 222 -25.98 -0.25 -25.15
C ARG A 222 -25.05 0.91 -25.52
N ASN A 223 -23.80 0.86 -25.08
CA ASN A 223 -22.78 1.89 -25.26
C ASN A 223 -23.16 3.25 -24.64
N ARG A 224 -24.01 3.25 -23.60
CA ARG A 224 -24.36 4.46 -22.85
C ARG A 224 -23.40 4.62 -21.69
N ARG A 225 -22.86 5.84 -21.54
CA ARG A 225 -21.95 6.19 -20.45
C ARG A 225 -22.70 6.19 -19.12
N VAL A 226 -22.38 5.25 -18.24
CA VAL A 226 -22.96 5.14 -16.89
C VAL A 226 -22.10 5.82 -15.84
N TRP A 227 -20.80 5.95 -16.09
CA TRP A 227 -19.85 6.56 -15.17
C TRP A 227 -18.67 7.17 -15.92
N GLN A 228 -18.12 8.26 -15.39
CA GLN A 228 -16.93 8.90 -15.94
C GLN A 228 -16.12 9.58 -14.83
N LYS A 229 -14.80 9.53 -14.97
CA LYS A 229 -13.87 10.33 -14.19
C LYS A 229 -12.69 10.71 -15.06
N ARG A 230 -12.28 11.97 -14.99
CA ARG A 230 -11.13 12.50 -15.71
C ARG A 230 -9.93 12.64 -14.79
N ASP A 231 -8.74 12.67 -15.38
CA ASP A 231 -7.48 12.89 -14.68
C ASP A 231 -7.31 11.94 -13.48
N ILE A 232 -7.49 10.64 -13.72
CA ILE A 232 -7.23 9.63 -12.70
C ILE A 232 -5.72 9.44 -12.52
N LYS A 233 -5.31 9.25 -11.27
CA LYS A 233 -3.90 9.02 -10.90
C LYS A 233 -3.68 7.56 -10.59
N SER A 234 -2.53 7.05 -10.98
CA SER A 234 -2.09 5.73 -10.53
C SER A 234 -1.79 5.76 -9.03
N LEU A 235 -1.96 4.62 -8.40
CA LEU A 235 -1.59 4.36 -7.01
C LEU A 235 -0.09 4.06 -6.86
N ASP A 236 0.54 3.59 -7.94
CA ASP A 236 1.94 3.18 -7.98
C ASP A 236 2.63 3.63 -9.28
N GLU A 237 3.94 3.35 -9.36
CA GLU A 237 4.80 3.59 -10.53
C GLU A 237 4.54 2.60 -11.67
N TYR A 238 3.81 1.51 -11.41
CA TYR A 238 3.51 0.45 -12.37
C TYR A 238 2.20 0.66 -13.11
N GLY A 239 1.40 1.66 -12.71
CA GLY A 239 0.16 2.04 -13.37
C GLY A 239 -1.07 1.31 -12.90
N THR A 240 -1.14 1.00 -11.60
CA THR A 240 -2.34 0.48 -10.95
C THR A 240 -3.31 1.62 -10.65
N PHE A 241 -4.58 1.45 -11.03
CA PHE A 241 -5.66 2.40 -10.80
C PHE A 241 -6.78 1.74 -10.01
N LEU A 242 -7.39 2.51 -9.11
CA LEU A 242 -8.52 2.07 -8.28
C LEU A 242 -9.72 3.01 -8.45
N LEU A 243 -10.87 2.45 -8.77
CA LEU A 243 -12.13 3.18 -8.92
C LEU A 243 -13.14 2.69 -7.89
N ILE A 244 -13.71 3.62 -7.13
CA ILE A 244 -14.76 3.31 -6.17
C ILE A 244 -16.12 3.59 -6.84
N CYS A 245 -16.92 2.54 -7.00
CA CYS A 245 -18.20 2.57 -7.67
C CYS A 245 -19.35 2.24 -6.71
N HIS A 246 -20.52 2.85 -6.89
CA HIS A 246 -21.72 2.50 -6.12
C HIS A 246 -22.59 1.49 -6.89
N SER A 247 -22.96 0.38 -6.25
CA SER A 247 -23.71 -0.73 -6.88
C SER A 247 -25.10 -0.33 -7.43
N ARG A 248 -25.65 0.80 -6.96
CA ARG A 248 -26.92 1.39 -7.46
C ARG A 248 -26.86 1.81 -8.94
N PHE A 249 -25.68 2.20 -9.43
CA PHE A 249 -25.50 2.66 -10.81
C PHE A 249 -25.20 1.52 -11.79
N PHE A 250 -24.99 0.31 -11.28
CA PHE A 250 -24.62 -0.87 -12.06
C PHE A 250 -25.69 -1.97 -11.86
N PRO A 251 -26.80 -1.93 -12.61
CA PRO A 251 -27.73 -3.07 -12.71
C PRO A 251 -27.03 -4.31 -13.29
N LYS A 252 -27.66 -5.50 -13.14
CA LYS A 252 -27.14 -6.74 -13.72
C LYS A 252 -26.98 -6.59 -15.24
N GLY A 253 -25.80 -6.94 -15.77
CA GLY A 253 -25.52 -6.89 -17.21
C GLY A 253 -24.05 -6.66 -17.54
N ASN A 254 -23.76 -6.50 -18.83
CA ASN A 254 -22.42 -6.32 -19.35
C ASN A 254 -22.03 -4.84 -19.40
N TYR A 255 -20.78 -4.57 -19.05
CA TYR A 255 -20.19 -3.24 -19.04
C TYR A 255 -18.81 -3.26 -19.69
N THR A 256 -18.43 -2.09 -20.20
CA THR A 256 -17.12 -1.86 -20.80
C THR A 256 -16.49 -0.67 -20.11
N LEU A 257 -15.36 -0.90 -19.45
CA LEU A 257 -14.49 0.13 -18.90
C LEU A 257 -13.51 0.54 -20.00
N LYS A 258 -13.56 1.80 -20.39
CA LYS A 258 -12.69 2.42 -21.39
C LYS A 258 -11.80 3.44 -20.69
N VAL A 259 -10.49 3.33 -20.92
CA VAL A 259 -9.48 4.23 -20.39
C VAL A 259 -8.72 4.85 -21.55
N GLU A 260 -8.76 6.17 -21.65
CA GLU A 260 -8.09 6.94 -22.70
C GLU A 260 -6.87 7.64 -22.10
N GLU A 261 -5.74 7.45 -22.75
CA GLU A 261 -4.52 8.19 -22.48
C GLU A 261 -4.53 9.47 -23.33
N VAL A 262 -4.68 10.62 -22.68
CA VAL A 262 -4.80 11.92 -23.36
C VAL A 262 -3.55 12.74 -23.12
N ASN A 263 -2.89 13.15 -24.19
CA ASN A 263 -1.79 14.12 -24.07
C ASN A 263 -2.37 15.49 -23.71
N THR A 264 -1.92 16.08 -22.60
CA THR A 264 -2.42 17.37 -22.12
C THR A 264 -1.93 18.56 -22.95
N LYS A 265 -0.90 18.40 -23.80
CA LYS A 265 -0.43 19.43 -24.74
C LYS A 265 -1.35 19.60 -25.95
N ASP A 266 -1.70 18.49 -26.60
CA ASP A 266 -2.44 18.50 -27.87
C ASP A 266 -3.90 18.08 -27.72
N GLY A 267 -4.29 17.57 -26.55
CA GLY A 267 -5.63 17.04 -26.28
C GLY A 267 -5.98 15.77 -27.06
N GLN A 268 -5.01 15.20 -27.79
CA GLN A 268 -5.20 13.97 -28.56
C GLN A 268 -5.11 12.73 -27.67
N VAL A 269 -5.95 11.75 -27.96
CA VAL A 269 -5.90 10.41 -27.37
C VAL A 269 -4.72 9.67 -28.01
N GLN A 270 -3.72 9.28 -27.22
CA GLN A 270 -2.57 8.50 -27.66
C GLN A 270 -2.86 7.01 -27.70
N GLU A 271 -3.48 6.51 -26.63
CA GLU A 271 -3.77 5.09 -26.48
C GLU A 271 -5.14 4.90 -25.81
N GLU A 272 -5.81 3.80 -26.17
CA GLU A 272 -7.12 3.44 -25.65
C GLU A 272 -7.07 2.01 -25.11
N PHE A 273 -7.38 1.86 -23.83
CA PHE A 273 -7.47 0.58 -23.14
C PHE A 273 -8.93 0.24 -22.89
N VAL A 274 -9.36 -0.94 -23.33
CA VAL A 274 -10.75 -1.39 -23.25
C VAL A 274 -10.84 -2.68 -22.47
N PHE A 275 -11.66 -2.67 -21.42
CA PHE A 275 -11.84 -3.78 -20.50
C PHE A 275 -13.33 -4.14 -20.43
N SER A 276 -13.68 -5.41 -20.60
CA SER A 276 -15.08 -5.87 -20.52
C SER A 276 -15.31 -6.65 -19.23
N PHE A 277 -16.46 -6.43 -18.59
CA PHE A 277 -16.85 -7.14 -17.38
C PHE A 277 -18.38 -7.32 -17.30
N GLU A 278 -18.83 -8.41 -16.68
CA GLU A 278 -20.24 -8.66 -16.40
C GLU A 278 -20.55 -8.44 -14.92
N VAL A 279 -21.62 -7.72 -14.61
CA VAL A 279 -22.12 -7.58 -13.24
C VAL A 279 -23.25 -8.57 -13.02
N ILE A 280 -23.05 -9.50 -12.10
CA ILE A 280 -24.05 -10.45 -11.63
C ILE A 280 -24.45 -10.03 -10.21
N LYS A 281 -25.74 -9.72 -10.00
CA LYS A 281 -26.29 -9.53 -8.65
C LYS A 281 -26.76 -10.90 -8.14
N GLU A 282 -26.22 -11.33 -7.00
CA GLU A 282 -26.72 -12.49 -6.25
C GLU A 282 -27.99 -12.15 -5.46
#